data_AF-A0ABD0Q5F4-F1
#
_entry.id   AF-A0ABD0Q5F4-F1
#
_cell.length_a   1.000
_cell.length_b   1.000
_cell.length_c   1.000
_cell.angle_alpha   90.00
_cell.angle_beta   90.00
_cell.angle_gamma   90.00
#
_symmetry.space_group_name_H-M   'P 1'
#
loop_
_entity.id
_entity.type
_entity.pdbx_description
1 polymer ?
#
loop_
_entity_poly.entity_id
_entity_poly.type
_entity_poly.pdbx_seq_one_letter_code
_entity_poly.pdbx_strand_id
1 'polypeptide(L)'
;TQDLEKTCVIHSGTQVTQQTRNVGWKDKTSYRWFLQHRPQEGYIRVRFYEGQQMVADTGIIIDTTMRGGRLGVFCFSQENIIWANLRYRCN
;
A
#
# COMPACT_ATOMS: atom_id res chain seq x y z
N THR A 1 6.77 -9.36 13.76
CA THR A 1 5.97 -8.35 13.04
C THR A 1 6.75 -7.85 11.82
N GLN A 2 6.13 -7.86 10.65
CA GLN A 2 6.70 -7.25 9.45
C GLN A 2 6.06 -5.87 9.27
N ASP A 3 6.82 -4.81 9.52
CA ASP A 3 6.38 -3.44 9.28
C ASP A 3 7.06 -2.92 8.01
N LEU A 4 6.25 -2.47 7.05
CA LEU A 4 6.69 -2.05 5.74
C LEU A 4 6.22 -0.62 5.49
N GLU A 5 7.16 0.27 5.19
CA GLU A 5 6.89 1.63 4.74
C GLU A 5 7.40 1.76 3.30
N LYS A 6 6.54 2.21 2.40
CA LYS A 6 6.89 2.38 0.99
C LYS A 6 6.28 3.66 0.45
N THR A 7 7.01 4.37 -0.38
CA THR A 7 6.49 5.51 -1.13
C THR A 7 6.32 5.09 -2.59
N CYS A 8 5.13 5.30 -3.13
CA CYS A 8 4.85 5.17 -4.55
C CYS A 8 4.57 6.56 -5.10
N VAL A 9 5.18 6.90 -6.23
CA VAL A 9 4.78 8.07 -7.01
C VAL A 9 4.16 7.54 -8.29
N ILE A 10 2.87 7.81 -8.45
CA ILE A 10 2.12 7.41 -9.63
C ILE A 10 2.25 8.57 -10.62
N HIS A 11 3.09 8.39 -11.64
CA HIS A 11 3.16 9.32 -12.77
C HIS A 11 2.35 8.71 -13.92
N SER A 12 1.45 9.49 -14.49
CA SER A 12 0.45 9.14 -15.52
C SER A 12 -0.67 8.23 -15.03
N GLY A 13 -1.89 8.77 -15.09
CA GLY A 13 -3.06 8.25 -14.40
C GLY A 13 -3.52 6.87 -14.83
N THR A 14 -3.96 6.09 -13.86
CA THR A 14 -5.17 5.30 -14.05
C THR A 14 -6.03 5.38 -12.80
N GLN A 15 -7.30 5.65 -13.05
CA GLN A 15 -8.34 5.71 -12.06
C GLN A 15 -8.55 4.29 -11.52
N VAL A 16 -8.12 4.03 -10.29
CA VAL A 16 -8.41 2.76 -9.62
C VAL A 16 -9.83 2.82 -9.08
N THR A 17 -10.76 2.21 -9.81
CA THR A 17 -12.10 1.93 -9.30
C THR A 17 -12.17 0.51 -8.78
N GLN A 18 -12.27 0.36 -7.47
CA GLN A 18 -12.89 -0.82 -6.87
C GLN A 18 -14.03 -0.36 -5.96
N GLN A 19 -15.19 -0.97 -6.17
CA GLN A 19 -16.50 -0.56 -5.65
C GLN A 19 -16.50 -0.40 -4.13
N THR A 20 -16.53 0.84 -3.65
CA THR A 20 -17.48 1.40 -2.66
C THR A 20 -17.05 2.75 -2.09
N ARG A 21 -15.80 3.20 -2.30
CA ARG A 21 -15.34 4.55 -1.86
C ARG A 21 -14.46 5.23 -2.90
N ASN A 22 -15.10 5.65 -4.00
CA ASN A 22 -14.53 6.30 -5.19
C ASN A 22 -13.52 7.44 -4.91
N VAL A 23 -12.28 7.12 -4.54
CA VAL A 23 -11.15 8.04 -4.58
C VAL A 23 -10.00 7.32 -5.29
N GLY A 24 -9.89 7.56 -6.59
CA GLY A 24 -8.77 7.08 -7.39
C GLY A 24 -7.49 7.87 -7.10
N TRP A 25 -6.35 7.36 -7.56
CA TRP A 25 -5.08 8.08 -7.51
C TRP A 25 -5.10 9.32 -8.40
N LYS A 26 -4.50 10.41 -7.93
CA LYS A 26 -4.27 11.62 -8.72
C LYS A 26 -3.00 11.48 -9.54
N ASP A 27 -3.01 12.07 -10.74
CA ASP A 27 -1.82 12.08 -11.61
C ASP A 27 -0.65 12.84 -10.95
N LYS A 28 0.58 12.37 -11.18
CA LYS A 28 1.85 12.95 -10.70
C LYS A 28 1.86 13.24 -9.19
N THR A 29 1.13 12.45 -8.43
CA THR A 29 0.98 12.64 -6.99
C THR A 29 1.74 11.55 -6.24
N SER A 30 2.48 11.98 -5.21
CA SER A 30 3.21 11.06 -4.34
C SER A 30 2.30 10.54 -3.24
N TYR A 31 2.21 9.22 -3.17
CA TYR A 31 1.48 8.50 -2.14
C TYR A 31 2.43 7.64 -1.31
N ARG A 32 2.40 7.84 0.00
CA ARG A 32 3.12 6.97 0.93
C ARG A 32 2.17 5.95 1.53
N TRP A 33 2.59 4.70 1.61
CA TRP A 33 1.80 3.64 2.20
C TRP A 33 2.58 2.85 3.24
N PHE A 34 1.83 2.40 4.24
CA PHE A 34 2.34 1.63 5.36
C PHE A 34 1.55 0.34 5.46
N LEU A 35 2.24 -0.79 5.33
CA LEU A 35 1.69 -2.13 5.56
C LEU A 35 2.25 -2.67 6.86
N GLN A 36 1.35 -3.10 7.73
CA GLN A 36 1.70 -3.83 8.95
C GLN A 36 1.14 -5.24 8.82
N HIS A 37 2.00 -6.24 8.96
CA HIS A 37 1.64 -7.65 8.87
C HIS A 37 2.18 -8.43 10.07
N ARG A 38 1.30 -9.12 10.81
CA ARG A 38 1.66 -10.05 11.88
C ARG A 38 1.09 -11.43 11.53
N PRO A 39 1.86 -12.28 10.85
CA PRO A 39 1.35 -13.55 10.36
C PRO A 39 0.89 -14.52 11.46
N GLN A 40 1.45 -14.41 12.66
CA GLN A 40 1.05 -15.24 13.81
C GLN A 40 -0.36 -14.94 14.30
N GLU A 41 -0.79 -13.68 14.21
CA GLU A 41 -2.11 -13.21 14.66
C GLU A 41 -3.09 -13.05 13.48
N GLY A 42 -2.60 -13.21 12.24
CA GLY A 42 -3.33 -12.87 11.02
C GLY A 42 -3.56 -11.36 10.83
N TYR A 43 -2.88 -10.51 11.59
CA TYR A 43 -3.11 -9.06 11.53
C TYR A 43 -2.54 -8.46 10.24
N ILE A 44 -3.38 -7.78 9.48
CA ILE A 44 -3.01 -7.01 8.29
C ILE A 44 -3.67 -5.64 8.37
N ARG A 45 -2.90 -4.57 8.14
CA ARG A 45 -3.45 -3.21 7.96
C ARG A 45 -2.62 -2.42 6.99
N VAL A 46 -3.28 -1.75 6.04
CA VAL A 46 -2.64 -0.85 5.08
C VAL A 46 -3.21 0.55 5.21
N ARG A 47 -2.32 1.53 5.32
CA ARG A 47 -2.66 2.97 5.38
C ARG A 47 -1.99 3.70 4.25
N PHE A 48 -2.70 4.64 3.62
CA PHE A 48 -2.23 5.46 2.51
C PHE A 48 -2.27 6.94 2.86
N TYR A 49 -1.25 7.67 2.43
CA TYR A 49 -1.03 9.08 2.73
C TYR A 49 -0.71 9.86 1.46
N GLU A 50 -1.35 11.02 1.29
CA GLU A 50 -0.96 12.07 0.35
C GLU A 50 -0.23 13.15 1.15
N GLY A 51 1.10 13.22 1.04
CA GLY A 51 1.92 14.03 1.94
C GLY A 51 1.78 13.58 3.41
N GLN A 52 1.21 14.44 4.25
CA GLN A 52 0.94 14.15 5.67
C GLN A 52 -0.49 13.66 5.94
N GLN A 53 -1.41 13.83 4.98
CA GLN A 53 -2.82 13.50 5.17
C GLN A 53 -3.08 12.03 4.86
N MET A 54 -3.74 11.32 5.77
CA MET A 54 -4.21 9.96 5.51
C MET A 54 -5.43 10.01 4.59
N VAL A 55 -5.34 9.36 3.43
CA VAL A 55 -6.39 9.36 2.39
C VAL A 55 -7.16 8.04 2.31
N ALA A 56 -6.57 6.95 2.79
CA ALA A 56 -7.25 5.66 2.89
C ALA A 56 -6.66 4.79 4.02
N ASP A 57 -7.52 4.00 4.64
CA ASP A 57 -7.17 3.00 5.65
C ASP A 57 -8.06 1.77 5.43
N THR A 58 -7.43 0.60 5.31
CA THR A 58 -8.16 -0.67 5.18
C THR A 58 -8.88 -1.06 6.46
N GLY A 59 -8.51 -0.46 7.60
CA GLY A 59 -8.81 -1.02 8.91
C GLY A 59 -7.98 -2.28 9.17
N ILE A 60 -8.27 -2.92 10.31
CA ILE A 60 -7.64 -4.19 10.67
C ILE A 60 -8.35 -5.31 9.91
N ILE A 61 -7.59 -6.03 9.11
CA ILE A 61 -8.00 -7.26 8.45
C ILE A 61 -7.36 -8.41 9.23
N ILE A 62 -8.15 -9.40 9.62
CA ILE A 62 -7.66 -10.62 10.26
C ILE A 62 -7.74 -11.76 9.23
N ASP A 63 -6.59 -12.16 8.72
CA ASP A 63 -6.45 -13.24 7.74
C ASP A 63 -5.19 -14.06 8.03
N THR A 64 -5.36 -15.38 8.17
CA THR A 64 -4.28 -16.32 8.51
C THR A 64 -3.83 -17.20 7.35
N THR A 65 -4.38 -16.97 6.15
CA THR A 65 -4.02 -17.72 4.94
C THR A 65 -2.55 -17.51 4.57
N MET A 66 -2.03 -16.30 4.75
CA MET A 66 -0.62 -15.97 4.50
C MET A 66 0.18 -15.86 5.81
N ARG A 67 0.94 -16.90 6.15
CA ARG A 67 1.75 -16.98 7.39
C ARG A 67 3.17 -16.37 7.27
N GLY A 68 3.37 -15.51 6.28
CA GLY A 68 4.65 -14.89 5.95
C GLY A 68 4.88 -14.88 4.44
N GLY A 69 6.06 -14.45 4.00
CA GLY A 69 6.40 -14.47 2.58
C GLY A 69 7.41 -13.41 2.17
N ARG A 70 7.52 -13.22 0.85
CA ARG A 70 8.34 -12.20 0.20
C ARG A 70 7.52 -10.95 -0.08
N LEU A 71 8.18 -9.80 -0.07
CA LEU A 71 7.55 -8.51 -0.37
C LEU A 71 7.89 -8.08 -1.78
N GLY A 72 6.89 -7.63 -2.53
CA GLY A 72 7.01 -7.14 -3.90
C GLY A 72 6.34 -5.80 -4.09
N VAL A 73 6.45 -5.28 -5.30
CA VAL A 73 5.58 -4.23 -5.84
C VAL A 73 4.80 -4.83 -6.99
N PHE A 74 3.56 -4.38 -7.18
CA PHE A 74 2.68 -4.90 -8.22
C PHE A 74 2.24 -3.76 -9.12
N CYS A 75 2.26 -4.00 -10.43
CA CYS A 75 1.76 -3.10 -11.45
C CYS A 75 0.92 -3.91 -12.43
N PHE A 76 -0.22 -3.36 -12.85
CA PHE A 76 -1.06 -3.95 -13.88
C PHE A 76 -1.50 -2.86 -14.85
N SER A 77 -1.06 -2.97 -16.11
CA SER A 77 -1.41 -2.05 -17.20
C SER A 77 -1.19 -0.55 -16.89
N GLN A 78 -0.20 -0.22 -16.05
CA GLN A 78 0.20 1.15 -15.73
C GLN A 78 1.65 1.42 -16.10
N GLU A 79 1.84 2.42 -16.94
CA GLU A 79 3.17 2.91 -17.28
C GLU A 79 3.63 3.99 -16.28
N ASN A 80 4.94 4.18 -16.16
CA ASN A 80 5.59 5.25 -15.38
C ASN A 80 5.33 5.25 -13.85
N ILE A 81 5.10 4.09 -13.23
CA ILE A 81 5.07 4.01 -11.76
C ILE A 81 6.50 4.09 -11.20
N ILE A 82 6.75 5.05 -10.29
CA ILE A 82 7.99 5.14 -9.54
C ILE A 82 7.77 4.59 -8.14
N TRP A 83 8.48 3.51 -7.81
CA TRP A 83 8.57 2.99 -6.45
C TRP A 83 9.85 3.53 -5.81
N ALA A 84 9.71 4.35 -4.76
CA ALA A 84 10.84 5.03 -4.13
C ALA A 84 10.81 4.85 -2.60
N ASN A 85 11.99 5.03 -1.97
CA ASN A 85 12.15 4.96 -0.52
C ASN A 85 11.53 3.68 0.10
N LEU A 86 11.77 2.53 -0.53
CA LEU A 86 11.26 1.25 -0.07
C LEU A 86 12.01 0.84 1.21
N ARG A 87 11.30 0.75 2.34
CA ARG A 87 11.87 0.36 3.63
C ARG A 87 11.07 -0.78 4.24
N TYR A 88 11.72 -1.91 4.48
CA TYR A 88 11.13 -3.01 5.24
C TYR A 88 11.88 -3.18 6.54
N ARG A 89 11.16 -3.51 7.61
CA ARG A 89 11.74 -3.89 8.90
C ARG A 89 11.05 -5.17 9.39
N CYS A 90 11.88 -6.10 9.87
CA CYS A 90 11.42 -7.22 10.67
C CYS A 90 11.62 -6.82 12.13
N ASN A 91 10.55 -6.85 12.90
CA ASN A 91 10.57 -6.75 14.37
C ASN A 91 10.22 -8.10 14.97
#